data_AF-A0A1A8NRG9-F1
#
_entry.id   AF-A0A1A8NRG9-F1
#
_cell.length_a   1.000
_cell.length_b   1.000
_cell.length_c   1.000
_cell.angle_alpha   90.00
_cell.angle_beta   90.00
_cell.angle_gamma   90.00
#
_symmetry.space_group_name_H-M   'P 1'
#
loop_
_entity.id
_entity.type
_entity.pdbx_description
1 polymer ?
#
loop_
_entity_poly.entity_id
_entity_poly.type
_entity_poly.pdbx_seq_one_letter_code
_entity_poly.pdbx_strand_id
1 'polypeptide(L)' 'QFYLRVGGDWAECNQADSREEGVLLQYSNDGGISWGLIAEMYFTDFTKPRFVHYELPLASKTPSTRLRWWQPLHSG' A
#
# COMPACT_ATOMS: atom_id res chain seq x y z
N GLN A 1 -6.86 -7.41 -6.11
CA GLN A 1 -5.82 -8.44 -5.83
C GLN A 1 -4.50 -8.02 -6.44
N PHE A 2 -3.38 -8.33 -5.79
CA PHE A 2 -2.01 -8.06 -6.26
C PHE A 2 -1.00 -8.88 -5.46
N TYR A 3 0.26 -8.92 -5.92
CA TYR A 3 1.40 -9.35 -5.10
C TYR A 3 2.12 -8.13 -4.53
N LEU A 4 2.59 -8.22 -3.30
CA LEU A 4 3.38 -7.17 -2.66
C LEU A 4 4.63 -7.75 -2.00
N ARG A 5 5.71 -6.99 -2.05
CA ARG A 5 6.90 -7.14 -1.21
C ARG A 5 7.30 -5.76 -0.69
N VAL A 6 7.61 -5.66 0.59
CA VAL A 6 8.19 -4.48 1.25
C VAL A 6 9.48 -4.92 1.90
N GLY A 7 10.60 -4.41 1.39
CA GLY A 7 11.95 -4.78 1.81
C GLY A 7 12.37 -6.23 1.52
N GLY A 8 13.61 -6.54 1.85
CA GLY A 8 14.25 -7.80 1.49
C GLY A 8 15.66 -7.99 2.07
N ASP A 9 16.24 -9.15 1.77
CA ASP A 9 17.54 -9.57 2.31
C ASP A 9 18.72 -9.21 1.38
N TRP A 10 18.51 -8.31 0.42
CA TRP A 10 19.50 -7.94 -0.60
C TRP A 10 19.76 -6.44 -0.58
N ALA A 11 20.98 -6.02 -0.92
CA ALA A 11 21.42 -4.62 -0.83
C ALA A 11 20.57 -3.64 -1.67
N GLU A 12 19.92 -4.11 -2.74
CA GLU A 12 19.06 -3.31 -3.61
C GLU A 12 17.59 -3.27 -3.13
N CYS A 13 17.25 -4.04 -2.10
CA CYS A 13 15.91 -4.13 -1.53
C CYS A 13 16.04 -4.27 -0.01
N ASN A 14 16.49 -3.20 0.64
CA ASN A 14 16.76 -3.18 2.08
C ASN A 14 15.47 -3.33 2.89
N GLN A 15 15.60 -3.78 4.14
CA GLN A 15 14.50 -3.83 5.08
C GLN A 15 14.00 -2.41 5.39
N ALA A 16 12.72 -2.28 5.71
CA ALA A 16 12.15 -1.03 6.20
C ALA A 16 12.56 -0.82 7.67
N ASP A 17 12.91 0.41 8.04
CA ASP A 17 13.47 0.73 9.36
C ASP A 17 12.38 1.09 10.39
N SER A 18 11.22 1.56 9.90
CA SER A 18 10.15 2.12 10.73
C SER A 18 8.75 1.75 10.24
N ARG A 19 7.73 1.95 11.09
CA ARG A 19 6.33 1.67 10.73
C ARG A 19 5.85 2.55 9.58
N GLU A 20 6.34 3.79 9.55
CA GLU A 20 5.99 4.82 8.58
C GLU A 20 6.46 4.49 7.16
N GLU A 21 7.35 3.50 7.02
CA GLU A 21 7.80 2.94 5.74
C GLU A 21 6.92 1.80 5.21
N GLY A 22 5.82 1.50 5.91
CA GLY A 22 4.77 0.64 5.38
C GLY A 22 4.11 1.22 4.12
N VAL A 23 3.35 0.38 3.41
CA VAL A 23 2.62 0.79 2.20
C VAL A 23 1.13 0.90 2.50
N LEU A 24 0.52 2.01 2.11
CA LEU A 24 -0.91 2.24 2.23
C LEU A 24 -1.60 1.97 0.89
N LEU A 25 -2.67 1.19 0.91
CA LEU A 25 -3.63 1.09 -0.19
C LEU A 25 -4.79 2.05 0.06
N GLN A 26 -5.00 2.98 -0.85
CA GLN A 26 -6.01 4.04 -0.71
C GLN A 26 -6.86 4.19 -1.98
N TYR A 27 -8.05 4.77 -1.81
CA TYR A 27 -8.95 5.13 -2.91
C TYR A 27 -9.30 6.61 -2.91
N SER A 28 -9.69 7.13 -4.07
CA SER A 28 -10.24 8.48 -4.24
C SER A 28 -11.42 8.45 -5.21
N ASN A 29 -12.48 9.18 -4.88
CA ASN A 29 -13.67 9.38 -5.71
C ASN A 29 -13.73 10.79 -6.34
N ASP A 30 -12.76 11.65 -6.05
CA ASP A 30 -12.73 13.07 -6.45
C ASP A 30 -11.54 13.41 -7.34
N GLY A 31 -11.01 12.40 -8.04
CA GLY A 31 -9.87 12.57 -8.95
C GLY A 31 -8.50 12.65 -8.26
N GLY A 32 -8.42 12.41 -6.95
CA GLY A 32 -7.18 12.36 -6.18
C GLY A 32 -6.96 13.56 -5.26
N ILE A 33 -8.00 14.37 -5.00
CA ILE A 33 -7.93 15.50 -4.06
C ILE A 33 -7.93 14.95 -2.63
N SER A 34 -8.85 14.05 -2.32
CA SER A 34 -8.92 13.34 -1.04
C SER A 34 -8.74 11.83 -1.21
N TRP A 35 -8.22 11.18 -0.17
CA TRP A 35 -7.88 9.75 -0.17
C TRP A 35 -8.41 9.05 1.08
N GLY A 36 -9.20 7.99 0.87
CA GLY A 36 -9.67 7.08 1.92
C GLY A 36 -8.80 5.82 2.02
N LEU A 37 -8.62 5.29 3.22
CA LEU A 37 -7.82 4.08 3.47
C LEU A 37 -8.62 2.81 3.16
N ILE A 38 -7.99 1.86 2.45
CA ILE A 38 -8.48 0.49 2.27
C ILE A 38 -7.72 -0.45 3.20
N ALA A 39 -6.38 -0.40 3.17
CA ALA A 39 -5.52 -1.28 3.95
C ALA A 39 -4.16 -0.62 4.25
N GLU A 40 -3.61 -0.95 5.41
CA GLU A 40 -2.20 -0.69 5.78
C GLU A 40 -1.43 -2.01 5.62
N MET A 41 -0.43 -2.02 4.74
CA MET A 41 0.50 -3.14 4.59
C MET A 41 1.73 -2.87 5.47
N TYR A 42 1.74 -3.52 6.63
CA TYR A 42 2.72 -3.29 7.67
C TYR A 42 4.14 -3.65 7.21
N PHE A 43 5.12 -2.84 7.59
CA PHE A 43 6.48 -2.86 7.03
C PHE A 43 7.23 -4.20 7.20
N THR A 44 6.93 -4.98 8.24
CA THR A 44 7.55 -6.30 8.50
C THR A 44 6.79 -7.50 7.94
N ASP A 45 5.52 -7.31 7.54
CA ASP A 45 4.66 -8.44 7.14
C ASP A 45 4.91 -8.91 5.69
N PHE A 46 5.61 -8.10 4.90
CA PHE A 46 5.75 -8.28 3.45
C PHE A 46 7.22 -8.40 2.99
N THR A 47 8.14 -8.83 3.87
CA THR A 47 9.57 -9.02 3.54
C THR A 47 9.85 -10.08 2.46
N LYS A 48 8.86 -10.93 2.16
CA LYS A 48 8.82 -11.84 1.01
C LYS A 48 7.59 -11.53 0.14
N PRO A 49 7.61 -11.85 -1.16
CA PRO A 49 6.44 -11.67 -2.03
C PRO A 49 5.22 -12.42 -1.47
N ARG A 50 4.11 -11.69 -1.28
CA ARG A 50 2.84 -12.26 -0.81
C ARG A 50 1.72 -11.85 -1.74
N PHE A 51 0.87 -12.81 -2.08
CA PHE A 51 -0.41 -12.54 -2.73
C PHE A 51 -1.38 -11.97 -1.70
N VAL A 52 -2.04 -10.86 -2.05
CA VAL A 52 -3.09 -10.26 -1.24
C VAL A 52 -4.35 -10.01 -2.04
N HIS A 53 -5.46 -10.23 -1.35
CA HIS A 53 -6.80 -9.95 -1.83
C HIS A 53 -7.53 -9.13 -0.77
N TYR A 54 -7.87 -7.89 -1.13
CA TYR A 54 -8.66 -6.99 -0.30
C TYR A 54 -10.01 -6.74 -0.97
N GLU A 55 -11.07 -6.88 -0.20
CA GLU A 55 -12.40 -6.47 -0.61
C GLU A 55 -12.49 -4.95 -0.64
N LEU A 56 -13.08 -4.41 -1.71
CA LEU A 56 -13.25 -2.97 -1.85
C LEU A 56 -14.39 -2.48 -0.94
N PRO A 57 -14.18 -1.42 -0.13
CA PRO A 57 -15.24 -0.78 0.63
C PRO A 57 -16.41 -0.36 -0.26
N LEU A 58 -17.64 -0.38 0.27
CA LEU A 58 -18.81 0.05 -0.51
C LEU A 58 -18.67 1.50 -1.01
N ALA A 59 -18.07 2.37 -0.20
CA ALA A 59 -17.86 3.78 -0.53
C ALA A 59 -16.88 4.00 -1.71
N SER A 60 -16.05 3.01 -2.06
CA SER A 60 -15.14 3.09 -3.20
C SER A 60 -15.70 2.44 -4.47
N LYS A 61 -16.98 2.06 -4.50
CA LYS A 61 -17.63 1.44 -5.67
C LYS A 61 -18.44 2.48 -6.43
N THR A 62 -17.73 3.44 -7.02
CA THR A 62 -18.33 4.53 -7.81
C THR A 62 -17.96 4.39 -9.29
N PRO A 63 -18.66 5.08 -10.22
CA PRO A 63 -18.29 5.08 -11.64
C PRO A 63 -16.87 5.63 -11.93
N SER A 64 -16.30 6.39 -11.00
CA SER A 64 -14.96 6.98 -11.13
C SER A 64 -14.22 6.90 -9.80
N THR A 65 -13.53 5.79 -9.58
CA THR A 65 -12.67 5.54 -8.41
C THR A 65 -11.24 5.34 -8.87
N ARG A 66 -10.28 6.01 -8.24
CA ARG A 66 -8.84 5.79 -8.43
C ARG A 66 -8.27 5.07 -7.21
N LEU A 67 -7.27 4.23 -7.44
CA LEU A 67 -6.51 3.56 -6.39
C LEU A 67 -5.07 4.06 -6.40
N ARG A 68 -4.44 4.14 -5.23
CA ARG A 68 -2.99 4.33 -5.12
C ARG A 68 -2.39 3.41 -4.07
N TRP A 69 -1.15 3.01 -4.33
CA TRP A 69 -0.24 2.46 -3.35
C TRP A 69 0.75 3.56 -3.02
N TRP A 70 0.91 3.84 -1.74
CA TRP A 70 1.74 4.96 -1.30
C TRP A 70 2.55 4.56 -0.07
N GLN A 71 3.85 4.74 -0.15
CA GLN A 71 4.77 4.64 0.98
C GLN A 71 4.97 6.07 1.54
N PRO A 72 4.50 6.38 2.76
CA PRO A 72 4.55 7.74 3.30
C PRO A 72 5.96 8.24 3.63
N LEU A 73 6.83 7.36 4.11
CA LEU A 73 8.20 7.67 4.48
C LEU A 73 9.15 6.63 3.86
N HIS A 74 10.37 7.05 3.51
CA HIS A 74 11.47 6.15 3.13
C HIS A 74 12.82 6.74 3.58
N SER A 75 13.81 5.88 3.83
CA SER A 75 15.14 6.27 4.29
C SER A 75 16.04 6.90 3.21
N GLY A 76 15.64 6.83 1.93
CA GLY A 76 16.34 7.51 0.81
C GLY A 76 16.71 6.58 -0.33
#